data_AF-A0A377DL89-F1
#
_entry.id   AF-A0A377DL89-F1
#
_cell.length_a   1.000
_cell.length_b   1.000
_cell.length_c   1.000
_cell.angle_alpha   90.00
_cell.angle_beta   90.00
_cell.angle_gamma   90.00
#
_symmetry.space_group_name_H-M   'P 1'
#
loop_
_entity.id
_entity.type
_entity.pdbx_description
1 polymer ?
#
loop_
_entity_poly.entity_id
_entity_poly.type
_entity_poly.pdbx_seq_one_letter_code
_entity_poly.pdbx_strand_id
1 'polypeptide(L)' 'MTASGMIVINPPWKLEQQMNNVLPWLHSKLVPAGTGHATVSWIVPE' A
#
# COMPACT_ATOMS: atom_id res chain seq x y z
N MET A 1 -18.87 1.57 -0.43
CA MET A 1 -17.77 1.03 -1.25
C MET A 1 -16.76 2.15 -1.44
N THR A 2 -15.78 2.26 -0.55
CA THR A 2 -14.79 3.35 -0.54
C THR A 2 -13.41 2.74 -0.53
N ALA A 3 -12.71 2.84 -1.66
CA ALA A 3 -11.32 2.44 -1.78
C ALA A 3 -10.64 3.37 -2.80
N SER A 4 -9.33 3.55 -2.66
CA SER A 4 -8.49 4.29 -3.59
C SER A 4 -7.21 3.51 -3.83
N GLY A 5 -6.67 3.59 -5.05
CA GLY A 5 -5.42 2.95 -5.41
C GLY A 5 -4.61 3.82 -6.36
N MET A 6 -3.33 3.51 -6.48
CA MET A 6 -2.38 4.18 -7.37
C MET A 6 -1.55 3.11 -8.09
N ILE A 7 -1.32 3.30 -9.38
CA ILE A 7 -0.34 2.52 -10.16
C ILE A 7 0.84 3.45 -10.44
N VAL A 8 2.05 2.97 -10.18
CA VAL A 8 3.28 3.71 -10.43
C VAL A 8 4.05 3.01 -11.54
N ILE A 9 4.24 3.70 -12.67
CA ILE A 9 5.10 3.24 -13.76
C ILE A 9 6.53 3.71 -13.48
N ASN A 10 7.51 2.83 -13.65
CA ASN A 10 8.91 3.06 -13.27
C ASN A 10 9.06 3.41 -11.77
N PRO A 11 8.60 2.54 -10.86
CA PRO A 11 8.72 2.79 -9.44
C PRO A 11 10.20 2.78 -9.02
N PRO A 12 10.62 3.63 -8.06
CA PRO A 12 11.95 3.53 -7.50
C PRO A 12 12.08 2.21 -6.72
N TRP A 13 13.27 1.59 -6.76
CA TRP A 13 13.55 0.27 -6.18
C TRP A 13 13.21 0.12 -4.68
N LYS A 14 13.16 1.22 -3.92
CA LYS A 14 12.77 1.22 -2.49
C LYS A 14 11.26 1.35 -2.24
N LEU A 15 10.46 1.66 -3.27
CA LEU A 15 9.06 2.04 -3.08
C LEU A 15 8.27 0.96 -2.36
N GLU A 16 8.37 -0.28 -2.81
CA GLU A 16 7.64 -1.41 -2.20
C GLU A 16 8.01 -1.56 -0.72
N GLN A 17 9.30 -1.56 -0.39
CA GLN A 17 9.76 -1.64 1.00
C GLN A 17 9.22 -0.49 1.86
N GLN A 18 9.24 0.74 1.34
CA GLN A 18 8.72 1.90 2.05
C GLN A 18 7.20 1.80 2.25
N MET A 19 6.46 1.36 1.24
CA MET A 19 5.00 1.19 1.30
C MET A 19 4.61 0.09 2.29
N ASN A 20 5.33 -1.04 2.29
CA ASN A 20 5.11 -2.12 3.26
C ASN A 20 5.35 -1.68 4.71
N ASN A 21 6.23 -0.69 4.94
CA ASN A 21 6.45 -0.12 6.26
C ASN A 21 5.37 0.88 6.68
N VAL A 22 4.90 1.73 5.75
CA VAL A 22 4.00 2.86 6.07
C VAL A 22 2.52 2.46 6.07
N LEU A 23 2.10 1.58 5.16
CA LEU A 23 0.68 1.23 5.00
C LEU A 23 0.04 0.59 6.25
N PRO A 24 0.71 -0.29 7.02
CA PRO A 24 0.15 -0.81 8.27
C PRO A 24 -0.10 0.30 9.29
N TRP A 25 0.84 1.25 9.42
CA TRP A 25 0.67 2.41 10.29
C TRP A 25 -0.51 3.27 9.84
N LEU A 26 -0.60 3.56 8.54
CA LEU A 26 -1.68 4.37 7.98
C LEU A 26 -3.04 3.69 8.18
N HIS A 27 -3.13 2.39 7.93
CA HIS A 27 -4.33 1.59 8.15
C HIS A 27 -4.79 1.66 9.62
N SER A 28 -3.86 1.55 10.57
CA SER A 28 -4.17 1.66 12.01
C SER A 28 -4.75 3.02 12.41
N LYS A 29 -4.39 4.10 11.69
CA LYS A 29 -4.86 5.45 11.95
C LYS A 29 -6.18 5.76 11.27
N LEU A 30 -6.37 5.29 10.05
CA LEU A 30 -7.58 5.55 9.27
C LEU A 30 -8.74 4.62 9.62
N VAL A 31 -8.44 3.40 10.08
CA VAL A 31 -9.45 2.38 10.39
C VAL A 31 -9.23 1.83 11.81
N PRO A 32 -9.65 2.55 12.86
CA PRO A 32 -9.51 2.09 14.25
C PRO A 32 -10.28 0.79 14.54
N ALA A 33 -11.36 0.52 13.79
CA ALA A 33 -12.15 -0.70 13.90
C ALA A 33 -11.46 -1.94 13.30
N GLY A 34 -10.31 -1.78 12.63
CA GLY A 34 -9.56 -2.88 12.01
C GLY A 34 -10.21 -3.50 10.78
N THR A 35 -11.24 -2.87 10.22
CA THR A 35 -12.00 -3.38 9.07
C THR A 35 -11.45 -2.86 7.75
N GLY A 36 -10.73 -3.68 7.00
CA GLY A 36 -10.18 -3.31 5.70
C GLY A 36 -8.77 -3.83 5.52
N HIS A 37 -8.21 -3.60 4.33
CA HIS A 37 -6.87 -4.06 3.98
C HIS A 37 -6.19 -3.03 3.06
N ALA A 38 -4.86 -3.01 3.11
CA ALA A 38 -4.01 -2.34 2.14
C ALA A 38 -3.11 -3.38 1.49
N THR A 39 -2.84 -3.23 0.20
CA THR A 39 -2.00 -4.16 -0.58
C THR A 39 -0.98 -3.39 -1.39
N VAL A 40 0.20 -4.01 -1.54
CA VAL A 40 1.27 -3.58 -2.44
C VAL A 40 1.67 -4.82 -3.22
N SER A 41 1.79 -4.69 -4.54
CA SER A 41 2.16 -5.80 -5.41
C SER A 41 2.95 -5.28 -6.61
N TRP A 42 4.05 -5.96 -6.92
CA TRP A 42 4.74 -5.80 -8.20
C TRP A 42 3.97 -6.56 -9.28
N ILE A 43 3.46 -5.83 -10.27
CA ILE A 43 2.61 -6.40 -11.33
C ILE A 43 3.46 -7.14 -12.37
N VAL A 44 4.74 -6.77 -12.51
CA VAL A 44 5.70 -7.34 -13.45
C VAL A 44 6.92 -7.82 -12.63
N PRO A 45 7.41 -9.05 -12.78
CA PRO A 45 8.65 -9.44 -12.09
C PRO A 45 9.86 -8.67 -12.67
N GLU A 46 10.90 -8.47 -11.86
CA GLU A 46 12.22 -8.00 -12.35
C GLU A 46 12.88 -9.01 -13.30
#